data_AF-A0A024T8W6-F1
#
_entry.id   AF-A0A024T8W6-F1
#
_cell.length_a   1.000
_cell.length_b   1.000
_cell.length_c   1.000
_cell.angle_alpha   90.00
_cell.angle_beta   90.00
_cell.angle_gamma   90.00
#
_symmetry.space_group_name_H-M   'P 1'
#
loop_
_entity.id
_entity.type
_entity.pdbx_description
1 polymer ?
#
loop_
_entity_poly.entity_id
_entity_poly.type
_entity_poly.pdbx_seq_one_letter_code
_entity_poly.pdbx_strand_id
1 'polypeptide(L)'
;MRSIHGDTITASSCRKRFDDLLSAFKKATLKALRASGTEEEYNERDQLLQDIVDMIDAAAAKKKASKQVVDKRESDGHMIREAALIGLKRKATEESDDDVSPRKVADNKDIKDIKDIKDSRRGSALKEAASVVATFTEMMSESNKIKAEEVGVKKDEIMLAQKKLELERARYELDKAEREARFAVEKMEREAQIEFMRSTIELMRTLTK
;
A
#
# COMPACT_ATOMS: atom_id res chain seq x y z
N MET A 1 30.55 26.96 29.43
CA MET A 1 29.71 28.13 29.07
C MET A 1 30.63 29.25 28.61
N ARG A 2 30.46 29.82 27.42
CA ARG A 2 31.21 31.03 27.04
C ARG A 2 30.57 32.21 27.74
N SER A 3 31.34 32.91 28.58
CA SER A 3 30.90 34.12 29.28
C SER A 3 30.40 35.16 28.27
N ILE A 4 29.12 35.55 28.37
CA ILE A 4 28.52 36.61 27.56
C ILE A 4 28.25 37.83 28.46
N HIS A 5 29.31 38.36 29.08
CA HIS A 5 29.22 39.61 29.83
C HIS A 5 30.20 40.59 29.20
N GLY A 6 29.65 41.68 28.65
CA GLY A 6 30.41 42.85 28.22
C GLY A 6 30.05 43.99 29.16
N ASP A 7 31.05 44.50 29.89
CA ASP A 7 30.92 45.39 31.04
C ASP A 7 30.37 46.80 30.74
N THR A 8 29.87 47.08 29.53
CA THR A 8 29.22 48.37 29.23
C THR A 8 28.20 48.23 28.09
N ILE A 9 26.97 48.69 28.35
CA ILE A 9 25.91 48.84 27.34
C ILE A 9 26.26 50.07 26.49
N THR A 10 26.91 49.83 25.36
CA THR A 10 27.20 50.84 24.34
C THR A 10 26.44 50.45 23.07
N ALA A 11 26.16 51.42 22.20
CA ALA A 11 25.47 51.13 20.94
C ALA A 11 26.18 50.05 20.10
N SER A 12 27.53 50.01 20.15
CA SER A 12 28.33 49.00 19.45
C SER A 12 28.26 47.62 20.11
N SER A 13 28.24 47.54 21.45
CA SER A 13 28.11 46.27 22.16
C SER A 13 26.72 45.67 22.00
N CYS A 14 25.67 46.51 22.00
CA CYS A 14 24.30 46.08 21.69
C CYS A 14 24.18 45.54 20.26
N ARG A 15 24.80 46.20 19.28
CA ARG A 15 24.79 45.73 17.89
C ARG A 15 25.49 44.39 17.73
N LYS A 16 26.68 44.21 18.33
CA LYS A 16 27.38 42.93 18.32
C LYS A 16 26.55 41.82 18.97
N ARG A 17 25.91 42.09 20.11
CA ARG A 17 25.01 41.11 20.74
C ARG A 17 23.82 40.75 19.85
N PHE A 18 23.24 41.73 19.17
CA PHE A 18 22.16 41.47 18.21
C PHE A 18 22.63 40.56 17.07
N ASP A 19 23.80 40.85 16.49
CA ASP A 19 24.36 40.05 15.39
C ASP A 19 24.71 38.62 15.86
N ASP A 20 25.28 38.48 17.06
CA ASP A 20 25.58 37.18 17.67
C ASP A 20 24.33 36.36 17.95
N LEU A 21 23.28 36.99 18.51
CA LEU A 21 21.99 36.35 18.76
C LEU A 21 21.30 35.95 17.45
N LEU A 22 21.35 36.80 16.42
CA LEU A 22 20.79 36.50 15.11
C LEU A 22 21.54 35.34 14.43
N SER A 23 22.87 35.30 14.55
CA SER A 23 23.70 34.20 14.05
C SER A 23 23.40 32.89 14.78
N ALA A 24 23.24 32.93 16.10
CA ALA A 24 22.83 31.78 16.90
C ALA A 24 21.43 31.28 16.53
N PHE A 25 20.47 32.17 16.36
CA PHE A 25 19.11 31.84 15.91
C PHE A 25 19.13 31.15 14.55
N LYS A 26 19.81 31.73 13.54
CA LYS A 26 19.93 31.13 12.20
C LYS A 26 20.56 29.73 12.24
N LYS A 27 21.60 29.54 13.06
CA LYS A 27 22.23 28.22 13.25
C LYS A 27 21.30 27.23 13.93
N ALA A 28 20.55 27.65 14.94
CA ALA A 28 19.57 26.81 15.62
C ALA A 28 18.42 26.42 14.69
N THR A 29 17.91 27.34 13.88
CA THR A 29 16.88 27.09 12.86
C THR A 29 17.35 26.09 11.82
N LEU A 30 18.58 26.22 11.32
CA LEU A 30 19.16 25.24 10.38
C LEU A 30 19.38 23.87 11.02
N LYS A 31 19.76 23.82 12.30
CA LYS A 31 19.87 22.55 13.04
C LYS A 31 18.50 21.92 13.24
N ALA A 32 17.48 22.71 13.56
CA ALA A 32 16.11 22.26 13.70
C ALA A 32 15.53 21.76 12.36
N LEU A 33 15.80 22.45 11.25
CA LEU A 33 15.44 22.00 9.89
C LEU A 33 16.09 20.66 9.52
N ARG A 34 17.37 20.48 9.84
CA ARG A 34 18.05 19.18 9.64
C ARG A 34 17.50 18.10 10.57
N ALA A 35 17.20 18.45 11.82
CA ALA A 35 16.63 17.51 12.78
C ALA A 35 15.15 17.20 12.53
N SER A 36 14.42 18.07 11.83
CA SER A 36 13.01 17.86 11.49
C SER A 36 12.82 16.92 10.31
N GLY A 37 13.89 16.28 9.80
CA GLY A 37 13.82 15.07 8.98
C GLY A 37 13.11 15.21 7.65
N THR A 38 12.56 16.38 7.31
CA THR A 38 11.64 16.51 6.19
C THR A 38 12.26 16.07 4.87
N GLU A 39 13.54 16.37 4.63
CA GLU A 39 14.23 15.97 3.40
C GLU A 39 14.49 14.45 3.34
N GLU A 40 14.90 13.83 4.46
CA GLU A 40 15.11 12.39 4.54
C GLU A 40 13.78 11.63 4.44
N GLU A 41 12.73 12.13 5.09
CA GLU A 41 11.36 11.60 5.00
C GLU A 41 10.74 11.77 3.60
N TYR A 42 10.99 12.90 2.92
CA TYR A 42 10.57 13.12 1.53
C TYR A 42 11.30 12.17 0.58
N ASN A 43 12.62 12.00 0.76
CA ASN A 43 13.41 11.07 -0.05
C ASN A 43 12.98 9.62 0.16
N GLU A 44 12.74 9.19 1.40
CA GLU A 44 12.24 7.84 1.71
C GLU A 44 10.85 7.61 1.11
N ARG A 45 9.94 8.59 1.24
CA ARG A 45 8.61 8.50 0.63
C ARG A 45 8.70 8.40 -0.90
N ASP A 46 9.52 9.21 -1.53
CA ASP A 46 9.66 9.22 -2.99
C ASP A 46 10.32 7.91 -3.49
N GLN A 47 11.28 7.36 -2.75
CA GLN A 47 11.85 6.03 -3.03
C GLN A 47 10.81 4.92 -2.89
N LEU A 48 10.02 4.91 -1.82
CA LEU A 48 8.95 3.92 -1.63
C LEU A 48 7.88 4.01 -2.71
N LEU A 49 7.52 5.22 -3.16
CA LEU A 49 6.61 5.41 -4.27
C LEU A 49 7.18 4.85 -5.59
N GLN A 50 8.48 5.05 -5.85
CA GLN A 50 9.15 4.46 -7.01
C GLN A 50 9.17 2.93 -6.93
N ASP A 51 9.48 2.35 -5.78
CA ASP A 51 9.48 0.90 -5.58
C ASP A 51 8.09 0.29 -5.82
N ILE A 52 7.01 0.99 -5.41
CA ILE A 52 5.63 0.56 -5.67
C ILE A 52 5.33 0.58 -7.17
N VAL A 53 5.73 1.64 -7.89
CA VAL A 53 5.55 1.73 -9.34
C VAL A 53 6.29 0.59 -10.04
N ASP A 54 7.55 0.35 -9.68
CA ASP A 54 8.36 -0.71 -10.27
C ASP A 54 7.75 -2.11 -10.01
N MET A 55 7.17 -2.33 -8.83
CA MET A 55 6.44 -3.57 -8.53
C MET A 55 5.17 -3.74 -9.38
N ILE A 56 4.41 -2.66 -9.59
CA ILE A 56 3.21 -2.69 -10.44
C ILE A 56 3.60 -2.99 -11.89
N ASP A 57 4.64 -2.35 -12.40
CA ASP A 57 5.13 -2.55 -13.77
C ASP A 57 5.69 -3.96 -13.96
N ALA A 58 6.45 -4.48 -12.99
CA ALA A 58 6.92 -5.86 -13.01
C ALA A 58 5.76 -6.86 -12.99
N ALA A 59 4.70 -6.60 -12.21
CA ALA A 59 3.50 -7.44 -12.20
C ALA A 59 2.72 -7.37 -13.52
N ALA A 60 2.62 -6.19 -14.14
CA ALA A 60 1.99 -6.01 -15.44
C ALA A 60 2.79 -6.71 -16.56
N ALA A 61 4.12 -6.62 -16.54
CA ALA A 61 5.00 -7.31 -17.48
C ALA A 61 4.86 -8.83 -17.35
N LYS A 62 4.80 -9.38 -16.13
CA LYS A 62 4.54 -10.81 -15.88
C LYS A 62 3.18 -11.26 -16.42
N LYS A 63 2.11 -10.47 -16.25
CA LYS A 63 0.79 -10.75 -16.83
C LYS A 63 0.80 -10.73 -18.37
N LYS A 64 1.51 -9.79 -18.98
CA LYS A 64 1.66 -9.73 -20.45
C LYS A 64 2.45 -10.92 -20.98
N ALA A 65 3.53 -11.30 -20.30
CA ALA A 65 4.33 -12.47 -20.65
C ALA A 65 3.52 -13.78 -20.51
N SER A 66 2.74 -13.94 -19.44
CA SER A 66 1.88 -15.12 -19.28
C SER A 66 0.79 -15.17 -20.34
N LYS A 67 0.19 -14.03 -20.70
CA LYS A 67 -0.84 -13.97 -21.75
C LYS A 67 -0.26 -14.31 -23.13
N GLN A 68 0.93 -13.81 -23.46
CA GLN A 68 1.60 -14.19 -24.72
C GLN A 68 1.92 -15.69 -24.81
N VAL A 69 2.30 -16.34 -23.69
CA VAL A 69 2.55 -17.79 -23.67
C VAL A 69 1.26 -18.58 -23.88
N VAL A 70 0.14 -18.12 -23.32
CA VAL A 70 -1.18 -18.73 -23.51
C VAL A 70 -1.68 -18.54 -24.94
N ASP A 71 -1.61 -17.32 -25.48
CA ASP A 71 -2.03 -17.02 -26.86
C ASP A 71 -1.22 -17.83 -27.89
N LYS A 72 0.10 -17.97 -27.69
CA LYS A 72 0.93 -18.84 -28.55
C LYS A 72 0.53 -20.31 -28.48
N ARG A 73 0.19 -20.83 -27.29
CA ARG A 73 -0.28 -22.22 -27.11
C ARG A 73 -1.64 -22.48 -27.76
N GLU A 74 -2.56 -21.53 -27.67
CA GLU A 74 -3.88 -21.66 -28.30
C GLU A 74 -3.79 -21.56 -29.83
N SER A 75 -2.95 -20.66 -30.34
CA SER A 75 -2.66 -20.54 -31.78
C SER A 75 -2.05 -21.82 -32.35
N ASP A 76 -1.05 -22.39 -31.66
CA ASP A 76 -0.38 -23.62 -32.08
C ASP A 76 -1.34 -24.83 -32.00
N GLY A 77 -2.16 -24.89 -30.95
CA GLY A 77 -3.22 -25.89 -30.82
C GLY A 77 -4.27 -25.81 -31.94
N HIS A 78 -4.56 -24.62 -32.47
CA HIS A 78 -5.48 -24.47 -33.58
C HIS A 78 -4.91 -25.01 -34.89
N MET A 79 -3.63 -24.73 -35.17
CA MET A 79 -2.92 -25.23 -36.35
C MET A 79 -2.84 -26.76 -36.38
N ILE A 80 -2.58 -27.39 -35.23
CA ILE A 80 -2.53 -28.86 -35.12
C ILE A 80 -3.90 -29.49 -35.43
N ARG A 81 -4.98 -28.90 -34.91
CA ARG A 81 -6.36 -29.36 -35.18
C ARG A 81 -6.72 -29.26 -36.67
N GLU A 82 -6.34 -28.16 -37.32
CA GLU A 82 -6.59 -27.95 -38.75
C GLU A 82 -5.80 -28.94 -39.62
N ALA A 83 -4.51 -29.15 -39.33
CA ALA A 83 -3.68 -30.11 -40.04
C ALA A 83 -4.20 -31.56 -39.95
N ALA A 84 -4.73 -31.97 -38.80
CA ALA A 84 -5.33 -33.29 -38.62
C ALA A 84 -6.59 -33.49 -39.47
N LEU A 85 -7.44 -32.46 -39.59
CA LEU A 85 -8.65 -32.51 -40.42
C LEU A 85 -8.31 -32.57 -41.92
N ILE A 86 -7.25 -31.89 -42.36
CA ILE A 86 -6.77 -31.98 -43.74
C ILE A 86 -6.19 -33.37 -44.04
N GLY A 87 -5.57 -34.02 -43.05
CA GLY A 87 -5.14 -35.42 -43.14
C GLY A 87 -6.29 -36.40 -43.33
N LEU A 88 -7.41 -36.20 -42.63
CA LEU A 88 -8.63 -37.01 -42.81
C LEU A 88 -9.32 -36.74 -44.15
N LYS A 89 -9.35 -35.50 -44.62
CA LYS A 89 -10.06 -35.12 -45.85
C LYS A 89 -9.43 -35.76 -47.10
N ARG A 90 -8.13 -36.07 -47.08
CA ARG A 90 -7.45 -36.82 -48.16
C ARG A 90 -7.69 -38.33 -48.11
N LYS A 91 -8.31 -38.86 -47.04
CA LYS A 91 -8.64 -40.28 -46.90
C LYS A 91 -10.11 -40.60 -47.23
N ALA A 92 -10.93 -39.58 -47.51
CA ALA A 92 -12.36 -39.73 -47.83
C ALA A 92 -12.69 -39.51 -49.32
N THR A 93 -11.68 -39.34 -50.18
CA THR A 93 -11.84 -39.08 -51.62
C THR A 93 -11.34 -40.21 -52.51
N GLU A 94 -11.32 -41.44 -52.01
CA GLU A 94 -11.21 -42.65 -52.83
C GLU A 94 -12.19 -43.68 -52.27
N GLU A 95 -13.47 -43.60 -52.66
CA GLU A 95 -14.34 -44.75 -52.97
C GLU A 95 -15.79 -44.33 -53.30
N SER A 96 -16.25 -44.84 -54.45
CA SER A 96 -17.62 -45.09 -54.93
C SER A 96 -18.54 -43.94 -55.40
N ASP A 97 -18.72 -43.93 -56.73
CA ASP A 97 -19.85 -43.48 -57.55
C ASP A 97 -21.18 -44.25 -57.27
N ASP A 98 -22.24 -43.78 -57.95
CA ASP A 98 -23.64 -44.26 -58.10
C ASP A 98 -24.70 -43.61 -57.17
N ASP A 99 -25.91 -43.23 -57.56
CA ASP A 99 -26.62 -43.04 -58.84
C ASP A 99 -28.04 -42.46 -58.49
N VAL A 100 -28.63 -41.66 -59.39
CA VAL A 100 -30.07 -41.38 -59.65
C VAL A 100 -31.09 -40.97 -58.55
N SER A 101 -31.71 -39.81 -58.78
CA SER A 101 -33.03 -39.29 -58.28
C SER A 101 -34.21 -39.99 -59.03
N PRO A 102 -35.53 -40.06 -58.64
CA PRO A 102 -36.33 -39.03 -57.93
C PRO A 102 -37.63 -39.44 -57.16
N ARG A 103 -38.20 -38.45 -56.43
CA ARG A 103 -39.65 -38.14 -56.20
C ARG A 103 -40.61 -39.09 -55.42
N LYS A 104 -41.36 -38.44 -54.49
CA LYS A 104 -42.84 -38.35 -54.32
C LYS A 104 -43.50 -38.92 -53.02
N VAL A 105 -44.51 -38.12 -52.59
CA VAL A 105 -45.73 -38.36 -51.78
C VAL A 105 -45.67 -38.28 -50.24
N ALA A 106 -46.67 -37.56 -49.73
CA ALA A 106 -47.06 -37.28 -48.35
C ALA A 106 -47.49 -38.52 -47.56
N ASP A 107 -47.32 -38.51 -46.23
CA ASP A 107 -48.40 -38.34 -45.23
C ASP A 107 -47.91 -38.73 -43.81
N ASN A 108 -48.58 -38.15 -42.81
CA ASN A 108 -48.51 -38.43 -41.36
C ASN A 108 -47.18 -38.17 -40.63
N LYS A 109 -47.09 -37.01 -39.96
CA LYS A 109 -46.15 -36.80 -38.85
C LYS A 109 -46.75 -37.34 -37.56
N ASP A 110 -46.05 -38.33 -37.02
CA ASP A 110 -46.33 -39.01 -35.76
C ASP A 110 -46.40 -38.05 -34.56
N ILE A 111 -47.37 -38.30 -33.68
CA ILE A 111 -47.53 -37.64 -32.36
C ILE A 111 -46.32 -37.89 -31.44
N LYS A 112 -45.42 -38.83 -31.79
CA LYS A 112 -44.16 -39.10 -31.07
C LYS A 112 -43.17 -37.93 -31.14
N ASP A 113 -43.06 -37.26 -32.29
CA ASP A 113 -42.07 -36.19 -32.49
C ASP A 113 -42.32 -34.96 -31.61
N ILE A 114 -43.58 -34.70 -31.22
CA ILE A 114 -43.94 -33.55 -30.37
C ILE A 114 -43.52 -33.78 -28.91
N LYS A 115 -43.54 -35.03 -28.42
CA LYS A 115 -43.10 -35.35 -27.05
C LYS A 115 -41.58 -35.21 -26.92
N ASP A 116 -40.83 -35.69 -27.90
CA ASP A 116 -39.37 -35.62 -27.88
C ASP A 116 -38.86 -34.17 -27.98
N ILE A 117 -39.55 -33.30 -28.74
CA ILE A 117 -39.26 -31.86 -28.79
C ILE A 117 -39.59 -31.17 -27.46
N LYS A 118 -40.68 -31.55 -26.78
CA LYS A 118 -41.11 -30.92 -25.52
C LYS A 118 -40.21 -31.32 -24.35
N ASP A 119 -39.76 -32.56 -24.30
CA ASP A 119 -38.83 -33.05 -23.27
C ASP A 119 -37.39 -32.58 -23.53
N SER A 120 -36.98 -32.44 -24.79
CA SER A 120 -35.73 -31.77 -25.18
C SER A 120 -35.70 -30.29 -24.77
N ARG A 121 -36.78 -29.52 -25.03
CA ARG A 121 -36.88 -28.11 -24.60
C ARG A 121 -36.92 -27.94 -23.08
N ARG A 122 -37.58 -28.84 -22.34
CA ARG A 122 -37.56 -28.85 -20.87
C ARG A 122 -36.18 -29.17 -20.31
N GLY A 123 -35.48 -30.14 -20.89
CA GLY A 123 -34.10 -30.45 -20.55
C GLY A 123 -33.14 -29.29 -20.82
N SER A 124 -33.36 -28.54 -21.91
CA SER A 124 -32.62 -27.32 -22.24
C SER A 124 -32.85 -26.21 -21.20
N ALA A 125 -34.10 -25.92 -20.86
CA ALA A 125 -34.44 -24.88 -19.89
C ALA A 125 -33.93 -25.21 -18.47
N LEU A 126 -33.97 -26.48 -18.07
CA LEU A 126 -33.41 -26.93 -16.79
C LEU A 126 -31.88 -26.81 -16.75
N LYS A 127 -31.19 -27.12 -17.86
CA LYS A 127 -29.74 -26.93 -17.98
C LYS A 127 -29.34 -25.46 -17.92
N GLU A 128 -30.11 -24.59 -18.58
CA GLU A 128 -29.87 -23.14 -18.57
C GLU A 128 -30.12 -22.55 -17.18
N ALA A 129 -31.20 -22.94 -16.50
CA ALA A 129 -31.47 -22.55 -15.12
C ALA A 129 -30.37 -23.05 -14.16
N ALA A 130 -29.90 -24.29 -14.31
CA ALA A 130 -28.80 -24.83 -13.51
C ALA A 130 -27.47 -24.08 -13.74
N SER A 131 -27.19 -23.69 -14.99
CA SER A 131 -26.02 -22.87 -15.35
C SER A 131 -26.07 -21.49 -14.68
N VAL A 132 -27.23 -20.81 -14.72
CA VAL A 132 -27.42 -19.50 -14.07
C VAL A 132 -27.30 -19.60 -12.53
N VAL A 133 -27.81 -20.69 -11.94
CA VAL A 133 -27.66 -20.92 -10.50
C VAL A 133 -26.20 -21.19 -10.12
N ALA A 134 -25.46 -21.92 -10.95
CA ALA A 134 -24.04 -22.19 -10.73
C ALA A 134 -23.21 -20.90 -10.75
N THR A 135 -23.41 -20.04 -11.77
CA THR A 135 -22.71 -18.75 -11.86
C THR A 135 -23.07 -17.81 -10.71
N PHE A 136 -24.34 -17.76 -10.31
CA PHE A 136 -24.75 -16.96 -9.16
C PHE A 136 -24.14 -17.47 -7.84
N THR A 137 -24.05 -18.78 -7.67
CA THR A 137 -23.42 -19.40 -6.49
C THR A 137 -21.92 -19.08 -6.43
N GLU A 138 -21.24 -19.13 -7.58
CA GLU A 138 -19.83 -18.75 -7.70
C GLU A 138 -19.61 -17.27 -7.36
N MET A 139 -20.41 -16.36 -7.93
CA MET A 139 -20.35 -14.93 -7.59
C MET A 139 -20.59 -14.66 -6.10
N MET A 140 -21.52 -15.38 -5.46
CA MET A 140 -21.76 -15.25 -4.01
C MET A 140 -20.58 -15.73 -3.18
N SER A 141 -19.94 -16.83 -3.59
CA SER A 141 -18.72 -17.33 -2.94
C SER A 141 -17.57 -16.33 -3.05
N GLU A 142 -17.36 -15.76 -4.24
CA GLU A 142 -16.35 -14.71 -4.47
C GLU A 142 -16.66 -13.45 -3.65
N SER A 143 -17.93 -13.02 -3.59
CA SER A 143 -18.34 -11.88 -2.78
C SER A 143 -18.06 -12.09 -1.29
N ASN A 144 -18.32 -13.30 -0.78
CA ASN A 144 -18.01 -13.64 0.61
C ASN A 144 -16.51 -13.64 0.88
N LYS A 145 -15.70 -14.12 -0.07
CA LYS A 145 -14.24 -14.10 0.02
C LYS A 145 -13.70 -12.66 0.06
N ILE A 146 -14.16 -11.80 -0.84
CA ILE A 146 -13.77 -10.38 -0.87
C ILE A 146 -14.13 -9.69 0.45
N LYS A 147 -15.36 -9.90 0.96
CA LYS A 147 -15.77 -9.34 2.25
C LYS A 147 -14.91 -9.83 3.41
N ALA A 148 -14.50 -11.10 3.40
CA ALA A 148 -13.62 -11.65 4.43
C ALA A 148 -12.23 -11.00 4.38
N GLU A 149 -11.68 -10.81 3.18
CA GLU A 149 -10.40 -10.12 2.96
C GLU A 149 -10.49 -8.64 3.39
N GLU A 150 -11.54 -7.92 3.03
CA GLU A 150 -11.77 -6.53 3.46
C GLU A 150 -11.87 -6.39 4.98
N VAL A 151 -12.53 -7.34 5.65
CA VAL A 151 -12.61 -7.36 7.12
C VAL A 151 -11.23 -7.63 7.72
N GLY A 152 -10.41 -8.47 7.08
CA GLY A 152 -9.02 -8.70 7.47
C GLY A 152 -8.20 -7.42 7.40
N VAL A 153 -8.22 -6.74 6.25
CA VAL A 153 -7.49 -5.48 6.04
C VAL A 153 -7.92 -4.42 7.05
N LYS A 154 -9.23 -4.26 7.29
CA LYS A 154 -9.74 -3.30 8.29
C LYS A 154 -9.27 -3.62 9.71
N LYS A 155 -9.18 -4.91 10.08
CA LYS A 155 -8.63 -5.30 11.39
C LYS A 155 -7.15 -4.94 11.49
N ASP A 156 -6.37 -5.20 10.45
CA ASP A 156 -4.94 -4.88 10.42
C ASP A 156 -4.71 -3.35 10.47
N GLU A 157 -5.51 -2.57 9.74
CA GLU A 157 -5.49 -1.10 9.81
C GLU A 157 -5.80 -0.59 11.23
N ILE A 158 -6.80 -1.15 11.90
CA ILE A 158 -7.13 -0.79 13.29
C ILE A 158 -5.98 -1.12 14.23
N MET A 159 -5.37 -2.31 14.08
CA MET A 159 -4.20 -2.68 14.89
C MET A 159 -3.01 -1.76 14.67
N LEU A 160 -2.73 -1.39 13.41
CA LEU A 160 -1.66 -0.44 13.08
C LEU A 160 -1.95 0.96 13.65
N ALA A 161 -3.19 1.44 13.56
CA ALA A 161 -3.59 2.71 14.14
C ALA A 161 -3.43 2.73 15.67
N GLN A 162 -3.78 1.63 16.35
CA GLN A 162 -3.58 1.48 17.80
C GLN A 162 -2.10 1.53 18.17
N LYS A 163 -1.24 0.78 17.47
CA LYS A 163 0.22 0.79 17.70
C LYS A 163 0.82 2.17 17.47
N LYS A 164 0.39 2.87 16.42
CA LYS A 164 0.85 4.24 16.12
C LYS A 164 0.52 5.20 17.25
N LEU A 165 -0.71 5.10 17.76
CA LEU A 165 -1.19 5.92 18.87
C LEU A 165 -0.42 5.62 20.17
N GLU A 166 -0.09 4.36 20.43
CA GLU A 166 0.75 3.97 21.57
C GLU A 166 2.17 4.54 21.48
N LEU A 167 2.80 4.46 20.31
CA LEU A 167 4.12 5.04 20.07
C LEU A 167 4.13 6.56 20.22
N GLU A 168 3.09 7.24 19.76
CA GLU A 168 2.95 8.69 19.91
C GLU A 168 2.80 9.11 21.37
N ARG A 169 2.03 8.35 22.16
CA ARG A 169 1.95 8.55 23.62
C ARG A 169 3.30 8.35 24.30
N ALA A 170 4.01 7.27 23.96
CA ALA A 170 5.34 6.99 24.52
C ALA A 170 6.34 8.11 24.19
N ARG A 171 6.32 8.62 22.96
CA ARG A 171 7.13 9.77 22.54
C ARG A 171 6.80 11.02 23.35
N TYR A 172 5.52 11.32 23.55
CA TYR A 172 5.09 12.46 24.35
C TYR A 172 5.59 12.38 25.80
N GLU A 173 5.49 11.21 26.43
CA GLU A 173 5.96 11.01 27.81
C GLU A 173 7.48 11.14 27.92
N LEU A 174 8.24 10.65 26.94
CA LEU A 174 9.69 10.86 26.88
C LEU A 174 10.06 12.34 26.75
N ASP A 175 9.43 13.05 25.81
CA ASP A 175 9.68 14.49 25.61
C ASP A 175 9.32 15.31 26.86
N LYS A 176 8.25 14.93 27.55
CA LYS A 176 7.83 15.54 28.82
C LYS A 176 8.86 15.27 29.92
N ALA A 177 9.26 14.01 30.11
CA ALA A 177 10.25 13.62 31.10
C ALA A 177 11.61 14.30 30.86
N GLU A 178 12.02 14.44 29.59
CA GLU A 178 13.25 15.15 29.24
C GLU A 178 13.18 16.63 29.63
N ARG A 179 12.06 17.31 29.35
CA ARG A 179 11.86 18.71 29.75
C ARG A 179 11.85 18.88 31.26
N GLU A 180 11.17 18.01 31.97
CA GLU A 180 11.12 18.03 33.44
C GLU A 180 12.51 17.79 34.04
N ALA A 181 13.29 16.84 33.50
CA ALA A 181 14.66 16.59 33.93
C ALA A 181 15.57 17.80 33.67
N ARG A 182 15.47 18.44 32.49
CA ARG A 182 16.21 19.67 32.18
C ARG A 182 15.87 20.81 33.14
N PHE A 183 14.59 21.01 33.41
CA PHE A 183 14.13 22.02 34.36
C PHE A 183 14.63 21.73 35.78
N ALA A 184 14.60 20.48 36.22
CA ALA A 184 15.11 20.09 37.54
C ALA A 184 16.61 20.38 37.68
N VAL A 185 17.41 20.08 36.66
CA VAL A 185 18.85 20.40 36.66
C VAL A 185 19.08 21.92 36.71
N GLU A 186 18.38 22.71 35.87
CA GLU A 186 18.52 24.17 35.89
C GLU A 186 18.16 24.75 37.26
N LYS A 187 17.10 24.23 37.88
CA LYS A 187 16.68 24.64 39.22
C LYS A 187 17.77 24.34 40.26
N MET A 188 18.31 23.13 40.26
CA MET A 188 19.40 22.75 41.17
C MET A 188 20.65 23.60 40.97
N GLU A 189 21.04 23.89 39.72
CA GLU A 189 22.18 24.75 39.41
C GLU A 189 21.97 26.18 39.93
N ARG A 190 20.77 26.74 39.76
CA ARG A 190 20.42 28.06 40.29
C ARG A 190 20.42 28.09 41.83
N GLU A 191 19.88 27.07 42.47
CA GLU A 191 19.89 26.96 43.93
C GLU A 191 21.32 26.88 44.47
N ALA A 192 22.18 26.06 43.86
CA ALA A 192 23.59 25.93 44.23
C ALA A 192 24.36 27.26 44.04
N GLN A 193 24.09 28.00 42.96
CA GLN A 193 24.68 29.34 42.75
C GLN A 193 24.26 30.32 43.84
N ILE A 194 22.97 30.34 44.19
CA ILE A 194 22.45 31.22 45.24
C ILE A 194 23.07 30.86 46.60
N GLU A 195 23.18 29.57 46.90
CA GLU A 195 23.81 29.08 48.13
C GLU A 195 25.28 29.51 48.21
N PHE A 196 26.04 29.32 47.12
CA PHE A 196 27.43 29.76 47.04
C PHE A 196 27.58 31.27 47.29
N MET A 197 26.72 32.10 46.70
CA MET A 197 26.74 33.55 46.95
C MET A 197 26.41 33.88 48.41
N ARG A 198 25.43 33.20 49.01
CA ARG A 198 25.06 33.39 50.43
C ARG A 198 26.23 33.06 51.34
N SER A 199 26.86 31.90 51.15
CA SER A 199 28.06 31.49 51.92
C SER A 199 29.20 32.49 51.76
N THR A 200 29.42 33.01 50.55
CA THR A 200 30.45 34.03 50.29
C THR A 200 30.16 35.33 51.06
N ILE A 201 28.92 35.81 51.02
CA ILE A 201 28.51 37.02 51.76
C ILE A 201 28.66 36.80 53.27
N GLU A 202 28.30 35.63 53.78
CA GLU A 202 28.41 35.29 55.19
C GLU A 202 29.88 35.26 55.65
N LEU A 203 30.76 34.64 54.85
CA LEU A 203 32.21 34.67 55.10
C LEU A 203 32.73 36.11 55.15
N MET A 204 32.38 36.95 54.17
CA MET A 204 32.79 38.36 54.14
C MET A 204 32.32 39.13 55.38
N ARG A 205 31.10 38.87 55.88
CA ARG A 205 30.58 39.46 57.12
C ARG A 205 31.34 39.00 58.36
N THR A 206 31.78 37.75 58.42
CA THR A 206 32.59 37.26 59.54
C THR A 206 33.99 37.87 59.58
N LEU A 207 34.55 38.20 58.41
CA LEU A 207 35.88 38.83 58.29
C LEU A 207 35.88 40.34 58.57
N THR A 208 34.71 40.98 58.60
CA THR A 208 34.55 42.42 58.88
C THR A 208 34.14 42.72 60.33
N LYS A 209 34.03 41.70 61.18
CA LYS A 209 33.90 41.83 62.64
C LYS A 209 35.25 41.61 63.31
#